data_AF-A0A8I1G929-F1
#
_entry.id   AF-A0A8I1G929-F1
#
_cell.length_a   1.000
_cell.length_b   1.000
_cell.length_c   1.000
_cell.angle_alpha   90.00
_cell.angle_beta   90.00
_cell.angle_gamma   90.00
#
_symmetry.space_group_name_H-M   'P 1'
#
loop_
_entity.id
_entity.type
_entity.pdbx_description
1 polymer ?
#
loop_
_entity_poly.entity_id
_entity_poly.type
_entity_poly.pdbx_seq_one_letter_code
_entity_poly.pdbx_strand_id
1 'polypeptide(L)'
;MSNRSFGWLLVLSIVGLLFFAEEIFSVFGMAIGSVIEISVSLLVSLFFVGLVFFIVATVFGSVLLGIGAALVALLLSGIGLFWPLILCVLVLYFIFRKPKVSRTG
;
A
#
# COMPACT_ATOMS: atom_id res chain seq x y z
N MET A 1 63.29 -23.42 11.09
CA MET A 1 62.66 -24.10 12.25
C MET A 1 62.40 -25.54 11.86
N SER A 2 62.86 -26.49 12.68
CA SER A 2 62.82 -27.93 12.37
C SER A 2 61.40 -28.40 12.02
N ASN A 3 61.27 -29.22 10.96
CA ASN A 3 60.00 -29.81 10.51
C ASN A 3 59.22 -30.49 11.66
N ARG A 4 59.93 -30.95 12.72
CA ARG A 4 59.33 -31.51 13.93
C ARG A 4 58.58 -30.49 14.80
N SER A 5 59.08 -29.25 14.91
CA SER A 5 58.43 -28.18 15.67
C SER A 5 57.18 -27.66 14.96
N PHE A 6 57.20 -27.62 13.63
CA PHE A 6 56.01 -27.27 12.83
C PHE A 6 54.94 -28.37 12.91
N GLY A 7 55.34 -29.64 12.83
CA GLY A 7 54.42 -30.77 13.03
C GLY A 7 53.78 -30.79 14.43
N TRP A 8 54.56 -30.51 15.48
CA TRP A 8 54.02 -30.42 16.84
C TRP A 8 53.08 -29.22 17.07
N LEU A 9 53.37 -28.07 16.46
CA LEU A 9 52.46 -26.92 16.47
C LEU A 9 51.13 -27.22 15.76
N LEU A 10 51.19 -27.95 14.65
CA LEU A 10 49.99 -28.38 13.92
C LEU A 10 49.14 -29.33 14.77
N VAL A 11 49.78 -30.31 15.42
CA VAL A 11 49.09 -31.26 16.33
C VAL A 11 48.50 -30.54 17.53
N LEU A 12 49.23 -29.63 18.18
CA LEU A 12 48.71 -28.83 19.31
C LEU A 12 47.54 -27.93 18.89
N SER A 13 47.58 -27.36 17.68
CA SER A 13 46.50 -26.56 17.14
C SER A 13 45.25 -27.40 16.87
N ILE A 14 45.40 -28.60 16.28
CA ILE A 14 44.29 -29.53 16.03
C ILE A 14 43.67 -30.03 17.34
N VAL A 15 44.50 -30.36 18.34
CA VAL A 15 44.03 -30.79 19.66
C VAL A 15 43.32 -29.63 20.36
N GLY A 16 43.88 -28.42 20.35
CA GLY A 16 43.22 -27.24 20.90
C GLY A 16 41.90 -26.93 20.22
N LEU A 17 41.83 -27.09 18.90
CA LEU A 17 40.63 -26.90 18.12
C LEU A 17 39.59 -27.99 18.40
N LEU A 18 39.98 -29.24 18.65
CA LEU A 18 39.04 -30.31 19.06
C LEU A 18 38.39 -30.03 20.42
N PHE A 19 39.15 -29.48 21.39
CA PHE A 19 38.62 -29.16 22.72
C PHE A 19 37.73 -27.91 22.72
N PHE A 20 38.01 -26.92 21.87
CA PHE A 20 37.23 -25.66 21.79
C PHE A 20 36.29 -25.58 20.60
N ALA A 21 36.26 -26.58 19.72
CA ALA A 21 35.41 -26.61 18.53
C ALA A 21 33.94 -26.45 18.93
N GLU A 22 33.49 -27.20 19.94
CA GLU A 22 32.09 -27.21 20.35
C GLU A 22 31.63 -25.84 20.85
N GLU A 23 32.45 -25.16 21.66
CA GLU A 23 32.22 -23.77 22.09
C GLU A 23 32.16 -22.80 20.89
N ILE A 24 33.13 -22.90 19.97
CA ILE A 24 33.22 -21.99 18.81
C ILE A 24 32.03 -22.19 17.88
N PHE A 25 31.66 -23.43 17.58
CA PHE A 25 30.51 -23.76 16.74
C PHE A 25 29.18 -23.38 17.41
N SER A 26 29.08 -23.48 18.74
CA SER A 26 27.91 -23.03 19.50
C SER A 26 27.72 -21.51 19.40
N VAL A 27 28.78 -20.74 19.63
CA VAL A 27 28.72 -19.27 19.52
C VAL A 27 28.43 -18.83 18.08
N PHE A 28 29.03 -19.49 17.08
CA PHE A 28 28.75 -19.21 15.67
C PHE A 28 27.30 -19.53 15.29
N GLY A 29 26.78 -20.67 15.74
CA GLY A 29 25.39 -21.08 15.51
C GLY A 29 24.40 -20.10 16.14
N MET A 30 24.69 -19.62 17.35
CA MET A 30 23.86 -18.62 18.02
C MET A 30 23.90 -17.27 17.31
N ALA A 31 25.07 -16.83 16.85
CA ALA A 31 25.21 -15.59 16.09
C ALA A 31 24.43 -15.64 14.77
N ILE A 32 24.59 -16.71 13.99
CA ILE A 32 23.86 -16.87 12.72
C ILE A 32 22.35 -17.02 12.97
N GLY A 33 21.96 -17.83 13.96
CA GLY A 33 20.56 -18.04 14.34
C GLY A 33 19.86 -16.74 14.73
N SER A 34 20.50 -15.91 15.55
CA SER A 34 19.95 -14.61 15.96
C SER A 34 19.77 -13.64 14.78
N VAL A 35 20.71 -13.60 13.84
CA VAL A 35 20.60 -12.75 12.64
C VAL A 35 19.44 -13.21 11.76
N ILE A 36 19.27 -14.52 11.60
CA ILE A 36 18.15 -15.09 10.85
C ILE A 36 16.83 -14.77 11.53
N GLU A 37 16.73 -14.97 12.85
CA GLU A 37 15.53 -14.69 13.63
C GLU A 37 15.11 -13.22 13.54
N ILE A 38 16.06 -12.30 13.73
CA ILE A 38 15.82 -10.85 13.59
C ILE A 38 15.33 -10.52 12.18
N SER A 39 15.99 -11.08 11.17
CA SER A 39 15.65 -10.82 9.76
C SER A 39 14.24 -11.32 9.41
N VAL A 40 13.89 -12.53 9.84
CA VAL A 40 12.55 -13.11 9.61
C VAL A 40 11.48 -12.34 10.40
N SER A 41 11.74 -12.00 11.66
CA SER A 41 10.83 -11.21 12.50
C SER A 41 10.55 -9.81 11.91
N LEU A 42 11.59 -9.15 11.41
CA LEU A 42 11.46 -7.86 10.71
C LEU A 42 10.64 -8.01 9.42
N LEU A 43 10.89 -9.05 8.63
CA LEU A 43 10.15 -9.27 7.39
C LEU A 43 8.66 -9.50 7.66
N VAL A 44 8.35 -10.34 8.65
CA VAL A 44 6.96 -10.66 9.03
C VAL A 44 6.26 -9.43 9.60
N SER A 45 6.90 -8.68 10.51
CA SER A 45 6.30 -7.46 11.08
C SER A 45 6.05 -6.40 10.00
N LEU A 46 6.99 -6.19 9.08
CA LEU A 46 6.81 -5.25 7.97
C LEU A 46 5.64 -5.66 7.06
N PHE A 47 5.49 -6.95 6.79
CA PHE A 47 4.37 -7.47 6.00
C PHE A 47 3.02 -7.16 6.65
N PHE A 48 2.85 -7.44 7.94
CA PHE A 48 1.59 -7.15 8.65
C PHE A 48 1.32 -5.65 8.75
N VAL A 49 2.34 -4.83 9.06
CA VAL A 49 2.20 -3.37 9.10
C VAL A 49 1.81 -2.82 7.74
N GLY A 50 2.45 -3.28 6.66
CA GLY A 50 2.12 -2.88 5.30
C GLY A 50 0.70 -3.28 4.88
N LEU A 51 0.27 -4.49 5.25
CA LEU A 51 -1.08 -4.98 4.97
C LEU A 51 -2.14 -4.15 5.69
N VAL A 52 -1.95 -3.86 6.99
CA VAL A 52 -2.88 -3.01 7.75
C VAL A 52 -2.92 -1.60 7.17
N PHE A 53 -1.76 -1.02 6.84
CA PHE A 53 -1.70 0.30 6.21
C PHE A 53 -2.43 0.33 4.87
N PHE A 54 -2.27 -0.71 4.04
CA PHE A 54 -2.96 -0.83 2.76
C PHE A 54 -4.48 -0.91 2.94
N ILE A 55 -4.98 -1.71 3.89
CA ILE A 55 -6.41 -1.80 4.19
C ILE A 55 -6.94 -0.43 4.65
N VAL A 56 -6.25 0.24 5.57
CA VAL A 56 -6.68 1.55 6.07
C VAL A 56 -6.69 2.57 4.93
N ALA A 57 -5.63 2.64 4.13
CA ALA A 57 -5.54 3.58 3.01
C ALA A 57 -6.61 3.34 1.95
N THR A 58 -6.92 2.07 1.63
CA THR A 58 -7.97 1.72 0.65
C THR A 58 -9.38 2.00 1.17
N VAL A 59 -9.65 1.71 2.45
CA VAL A 59 -10.93 2.03 3.08
C VAL A 59 -11.13 3.54 3.18
N PHE A 60 -10.16 4.29 3.69
CA PHE A 60 -10.24 5.75 3.75
C PHE A 60 -10.31 6.39 2.37
N GLY A 61 -9.57 5.88 1.39
CA GLY A 61 -9.65 6.32 -0.01
C GLY A 61 -11.05 6.11 -0.59
N SER A 62 -11.67 4.96 -0.31
CA SER A 62 -13.04 4.66 -0.75
C SER A 62 -14.06 5.59 -0.10
N VAL A 63 -13.88 5.93 1.18
CA VAL A 63 -14.73 6.90 1.89
C VAL A 63 -14.58 8.29 1.26
N LEU A 64 -13.36 8.74 0.95
CA LEU A 64 -13.13 10.03 0.27
C LEU A 64 -13.80 10.08 -1.12
N LEU A 65 -13.67 9.01 -1.90
CA LEU A 65 -14.35 8.90 -3.20
C LEU A 65 -15.88 8.90 -3.04
N GLY A 66 -16.41 8.23 -2.03
CA GLY A 66 -17.84 8.23 -1.71
C GLY A 66 -18.36 9.63 -1.36
N ILE A 67 -17.62 10.37 -0.51
CA ILE A 67 -17.96 11.76 -0.18
C ILE A 67 -17.89 12.65 -1.41
N GLY A 68 -16.86 12.50 -2.25
CA GLY A 68 -16.72 13.23 -3.51
C GLY A 68 -17.89 12.97 -4.46
N ALA A 69 -18.29 11.71 -4.62
CA ALA A 69 -19.43 11.31 -5.45
C ALA A 69 -20.75 11.88 -4.92
N ALA A 70 -20.95 11.86 -3.60
CA ALA A 70 -22.13 12.46 -2.96
C ALA A 70 -22.20 13.98 -3.19
N LEU A 71 -21.06 14.67 -3.14
CA LEU A 71 -20.96 16.10 -3.40
C LEU A 71 -21.29 16.43 -4.87
N VAL A 72 -20.75 15.66 -5.81
CA VAL A 72 -21.08 15.79 -7.25
C VAL A 72 -22.56 15.52 -7.50
N ALA A 73 -23.12 14.49 -6.87
CA ALA A 73 -24.55 14.18 -6.97
C ALA A 73 -25.42 15.31 -6.42
N LEU A 74 -25.05 15.94 -5.30
CA LEU A 74 -25.75 17.11 -4.75
C LEU A 74 -25.69 18.31 -5.70
N LEU A 75 -24.53 18.60 -6.29
CA LEU A 75 -24.38 19.68 -7.27
C LEU A 75 -25.24 19.44 -8.52
N LEU A 76 -25.21 18.22 -9.06
CA LEU A 76 -26.04 17.82 -10.20
C LEU A 76 -27.53 17.86 -9.87
N SER A 77 -27.92 17.44 -8.66
CA SER A 77 -29.30 17.55 -8.20
C SER A 77 -29.75 19.01 -8.09
N GLY A 78 -28.89 19.89 -7.58
CA GLY A 78 -29.16 21.33 -7.52
C GLY A 78 -29.36 21.95 -8.91
N ILE A 79 -28.56 21.56 -9.89
CA ILE A 79 -28.73 21.98 -11.30
C ILE A 79 -29.98 21.33 -11.91
N GLY A 80 -30.29 20.08 -11.56
CA GLY A 80 -31.49 19.38 -12.00
C GLY A 80 -32.79 20.07 -11.58
N LEU A 81 -32.79 20.79 -10.45
CA LEU A 81 -33.93 21.62 -10.01
C LEU A 81 -34.23 22.80 -10.94
N PHE A 82 -33.31 23.18 -11.83
CA PHE A 82 -33.57 24.19 -12.87
C PHE A 82 -34.29 23.62 -14.10
N TRP A 83 -34.27 22.30 -14.29
CA TRP A 83 -34.92 21.64 -15.43
C TRP A 83 -36.45 21.88 -15.51
N PRO A 84 -37.22 21.79 -14.41
CA PRO A 84 -38.65 22.14 -14.40
C PRO A 84 -38.89 23.61 -14.76
N LEU A 85 -37.96 24.49 -14.36
CA LEU A 85 -38.05 25.93 -14.61
C LEU A 85 -37.86 26.24 -16.11
N ILE A 86 -36.87 25.59 -16.73
CA ILE A 86 -36.64 25.66 -18.18
C ILE A 86 -37.87 25.13 -18.94
N LEU A 87 -38.43 23.99 -18.52
CA LEU A 87 -39.65 23.43 -19.12
C LEU A 87 -40.84 24.38 -19.00
N CYS A 88 -41.06 24.99 -17.84
CA CYS A 88 -42.12 26.00 -17.65
C CYS A 88 -41.95 27.19 -18.60
N VAL A 89 -40.74 27.73 -18.73
CA VAL A 89 -40.46 28.83 -19.67
C VAL A 89 -40.69 28.42 -21.12
N LEU A 90 -40.31 27.20 -21.49
CA LEU A 90 -40.53 26.64 -22.84
C LEU A 90 -42.02 26.49 -23.17
N VAL A 91 -42.81 26.00 -22.22
CA VAL A 91 -44.27 25.88 -22.37
C VAL A 91 -44.91 27.25 -22.52
N LEU A 92 -44.55 28.21 -21.65
CA LEU A 92 -45.03 29.60 -21.77
C LEU A 92 -44.62 30.21 -23.11
N TYR A 93 -43.37 29.98 -23.55
CA TYR A 93 -42.91 30.45 -24.86
C TYR A 93 -43.76 29.86 -26.00
N PHE A 94 -44.04 28.55 -26.01
CA PHE A 94 -44.89 27.95 -27.06
C PHE A 94 -46.33 28.46 -27.03
N ILE A 95 -46.90 28.70 -25.85
CA ILE A 95 -48.25 29.25 -25.69
C ILE A 95 -48.31 30.71 -26.17
N PHE A 96 -47.32 31.53 -25.83
CA PHE A 96 -47.29 32.96 -26.18
C PHE A 96 -46.62 33.26 -27.53
N ARG A 97 -46.00 32.27 -28.18
CA ARG A 97 -45.43 32.41 -29.52
C ARG A 97 -46.56 32.54 -30.53
N LYS A 98 -46.93 33.78 -30.83
CA LYS A 98 -47.83 34.10 -31.93
C LYS A 98 -47.25 33.55 -33.24
N PRO A 99 -48.03 32.80 -34.06
CA PRO A 99 -47.57 32.38 -35.37
C PRO A 99 -47.35 33.63 -36.23
N LYS A 100 -46.09 33.91 -36.59
CA LYS A 100 -45.81 34.83 -37.70
C LYS A 100 -46.21 34.09 -38.98
N VAL A 101 -47.47 34.25 -39.37
CA VAL A 101 -47.96 33.84 -40.69
C VAL A 101 -47.16 34.66 -41.71
N SER A 102 -46.29 33.96 -42.45
CA SER A 102 -45.64 34.49 -43.65
C SER A 102 -46.71 34.75 -44.70
N ARG A 103 -47.18 35.99 -44.80
CA ARG A 103 -47.89 36.46 -46.00
C ARG A 103 -46.85 36.87 -47.04
N THR A 104 -46.37 35.88 -47.76
CA THR A 104 -45.79 36.02 -49.10
C THR A 104 -46.69 35.23 -50.03
N GLY A 105 -47.42 35.93 -50.90
CA GLY A 105 -48.38 35.36 -51.86
C GLY A 105 -49.70 36.09 -51.79
#